data_AF-A0A1V5MFG4-F1
#
_entry.id   AF-A0A1V5MFG4-F1
#
_cell.length_a   1.000
_cell.length_b   1.000
_cell.length_c   1.000
_cell.angle_alpha   90.00
_cell.angle_beta   90.00
_cell.angle_gamma   90.00
#
_symmetry.space_group_name_H-M   'P 1'
#
loop_
_entity.id
_entity.type
_entity.pdbx_description
1 polymer ?
#
loop_
_entity_poly.entity_id
_entity_poly.type
_entity_poly.pdbx_seq_one_letter_code
_entity_poly.pdbx_strand_id
1 'polypeptide(L)'
;MEHCIDIGTFGLNRKYVLGSMQPGDFVACYVNKEYKIVALGEVTEPYYIDDSKVFPWASGSDLYIDRIKFKAEKINRSQEVDFIQLLDKMSFIKNLAYWNVHFNGSVKEISKQDWETIVAASTESRKG
;
A
#
# COMPACT_ATOMS: atom_id res chain seq x y z
N MET A 1 5.86 -3.86 6.15
CA MET A 1 5.07 -2.63 5.94
C MET A 1 5.26 -1.66 7.08
N GLU A 2 5.18 -2.09 8.35
CA GLU A 2 5.41 -1.22 9.52
C GLU A 2 6.67 -0.36 9.40
N HIS A 3 7.83 -0.98 9.15
CA HIS A 3 9.09 -0.24 8.95
C HIS A 3 8.99 0.83 7.85
N CYS A 4 8.35 0.54 6.72
CA CYS A 4 8.16 1.51 5.63
C CYS A 4 7.33 2.72 6.07
N ILE A 5 6.27 2.47 6.86
CA ILE A 5 5.41 3.53 7.41
C ILE A 5 6.22 4.39 8.40
N ASP A 6 7.03 3.75 9.25
CA ASP A 6 7.79 4.45 10.29
C ASP A 6 8.89 5.35 9.70
N ILE A 7 9.54 4.93 8.61
CA ILE A 7 10.54 5.76 7.90
C ILE A 7 9.94 6.63 6.78
N GLY A 8 8.63 6.52 6.52
CA GLY A 8 7.93 7.21 5.44
C GLY A 8 8.47 6.91 4.03
N THR A 9 9.03 5.71 3.81
CA THR A 9 9.69 5.33 2.55
C THR A 9 9.29 3.93 2.12
N PHE A 10 8.89 3.80 0.86
CA PHE A 10 8.55 2.52 0.24
C PHE A 10 9.41 2.26 -1.00
N GLY A 11 9.84 1.01 -1.21
CA GLY A 11 10.64 0.61 -2.36
C GLY A 11 10.24 -0.75 -2.93
N LEU A 12 10.37 -0.92 -4.25
CA LEU A 12 9.84 -2.10 -4.97
C LEU A 12 10.68 -2.56 -6.18
N ASN A 13 11.77 -1.88 -6.55
CA ASN A 13 12.49 -2.10 -7.83
C ASN A 13 11.58 -2.11 -9.06
N ARG A 14 10.56 -1.25 -9.06
CA ARG A 14 9.62 -1.08 -10.17
C ARG A 14 9.48 0.38 -10.55
N LYS A 15 10.52 0.90 -11.20
CA LYS A 15 10.56 2.27 -11.77
C LYS A 15 9.26 2.72 -12.42
N TYR A 16 8.62 1.91 -13.26
CA TYR A 16 7.41 2.35 -13.99
C TYR A 16 6.20 2.57 -13.09
N VAL A 17 6.06 1.79 -12.02
CA VAL A 17 4.91 1.89 -11.11
C VAL A 17 5.11 2.99 -10.09
N LEU A 18 6.31 3.09 -9.53
CA LEU A 18 6.63 4.16 -8.58
C LEU A 18 6.83 5.50 -9.28
N GLY A 19 7.36 5.49 -10.51
CA GLY A 19 7.62 6.68 -11.31
C GLY A 19 6.37 7.39 -11.83
N SER A 20 5.21 6.74 -11.84
CA SER A 20 3.94 7.40 -12.17
C SER A 20 3.34 8.15 -10.98
N MET A 21 3.78 7.87 -9.75
CA MET A 21 3.23 8.48 -8.53
C MET A 21 3.69 9.92 -8.38
N GLN A 22 2.79 10.80 -7.95
CA GLN A 22 3.02 12.21 -7.71
C GLN A 22 2.72 12.59 -6.26
N PRO A 23 3.36 13.64 -5.73
CA PRO A 23 2.96 14.23 -4.46
C PRO A 23 1.46 14.55 -4.44
N GLY A 24 0.76 14.12 -3.39
CA GLY A 24 -0.69 14.23 -3.25
C GLY A 24 -1.48 12.99 -3.69
N ASP A 25 -0.84 12.01 -4.34
CA ASP A 25 -1.50 10.72 -4.60
C ASP A 25 -1.77 9.97 -3.30
N PHE A 26 -2.96 9.40 -3.18
CA PHE A 26 -3.33 8.62 -1.99
C PHE A 26 -2.76 7.20 -2.04
N VAL A 27 -2.36 6.70 -0.87
CA VAL A 27 -1.82 5.34 -0.72
C VAL A 27 -2.54 4.58 0.38
N ALA A 28 -2.83 3.31 0.10
CA ALA A 28 -3.30 2.33 1.09
C ALA A 28 -2.18 1.32 1.36
N CYS A 29 -1.75 1.22 2.63
CA CYS A 29 -0.71 0.28 3.03
C CYS A 29 -1.32 -1.08 3.34
N TYR A 30 -1.02 -2.05 2.48
CA TYR A 30 -1.56 -3.41 2.56
C TYR A 30 -0.50 -4.43 3.02
N VAL A 31 -0.92 -5.40 3.83
CA VAL A 31 -0.06 -6.49 4.33
C VAL A 31 -0.48 -7.82 3.70
N ASN A 32 0.29 -8.28 2.70
CA ASN A 32 -0.03 -9.46 1.88
C ASN A 32 -0.36 -10.75 2.65
N LYS A 33 0.32 -11.04 3.77
CA LYS A 33 0.09 -12.29 4.52
C LYS A 33 -1.11 -12.22 5.44
N GLU A 34 -1.52 -11.00 5.82
CA GLU A 34 -2.63 -10.77 6.74
C GLU A 34 -3.91 -10.35 6.00
N TYR A 35 -3.78 -10.01 4.71
CA TYR A 35 -4.87 -9.50 3.88
C TYR A 35 -5.54 -8.26 4.49
N LYS A 36 -4.75 -7.38 5.09
CA LYS A 36 -5.24 -6.21 5.81
C LYS A 36 -4.70 -4.91 5.27
N ILE A 37 -5.53 -3.87 5.33
CA ILE A 37 -5.09 -2.49 5.19
C ILE A 37 -4.83 -1.95 6.59
N VAL A 38 -3.58 -1.53 6.82
CA VAL A 38 -3.06 -1.16 8.15
C VAL A 38 -2.79 0.33 8.28
N ALA A 39 -2.70 1.06 7.17
CA ALA A 39 -2.52 2.50 7.17
C ALA A 39 -3.05 3.13 5.88
N LEU A 40 -3.45 4.39 5.97
CA LEU A 40 -3.84 5.23 4.84
C LEU A 40 -3.00 6.50 4.84
N GLY A 41 -2.67 7.00 3.66
CA GLY A 41 -1.75 8.12 3.55
C GLY A 41 -1.71 8.77 2.18
N GLU A 42 -0.65 9.55 1.97
CA GLU A 42 -0.37 10.23 0.72
C GLU A 42 1.12 10.20 0.39
N VAL A 43 1.42 10.21 -0.90
CA VAL A 43 2.77 10.44 -1.44
C VAL A 43 3.17 11.88 -1.16
N THR A 44 4.39 12.09 -0.70
CA THR A 44 4.91 13.40 -0.26
C THR A 44 5.98 13.96 -1.19
N GLU A 45 6.72 13.08 -1.86
CA GLU A 45 7.76 13.45 -2.83
C GLU A 45 7.64 12.55 -4.08
N PRO A 46 8.05 13.05 -5.25
CA PRO A 46 8.09 12.23 -6.46
C PRO A 46 9.09 11.08 -6.32
N TYR A 47 8.97 10.11 -7.23
CA TYR A 47 9.90 9.00 -7.34
C TYR A 47 11.37 9.44 -7.38
N TYR A 48 12.22 8.66 -6.70
CA TYR A 48 13.68 8.84 -6.70
C TYR A 48 14.39 7.49 -6.64
N ILE A 49 15.71 7.51 -6.94
CA ILE A 49 16.59 6.35 -6.84
C ILE A 49 17.55 6.57 -5.68
N ASP A 50 17.68 5.57 -4.81
CA ASP A 50 18.59 5.59 -3.66
C ASP A 50 19.00 4.17 -3.27
N ASP A 51 20.30 3.91 -3.17
CA ASP A 51 20.89 2.60 -2.86
C ASP A 51 21.27 2.41 -1.39
N SER A 52 20.88 3.35 -0.51
CA SER A 52 21.12 3.24 0.93
C SER A 52 20.42 2.03 1.55
N LYS A 53 21.08 1.34 2.48
CA LYS A 53 20.54 0.13 3.15
C LYS A 53 19.56 0.50 4.27
N VAL A 54 18.37 1.00 3.90
CA VAL A 54 17.33 1.40 4.87
C VAL A 54 16.32 0.30 5.17
N PHE A 55 16.22 -0.75 4.33
CA PHE A 55 15.28 -1.86 4.53
C PHE A 55 15.99 -3.05 5.18
N PRO A 56 15.58 -3.49 6.39
CA PRO A 56 16.26 -4.57 7.12
C PRO A 56 16.26 -5.93 6.40
N TRP A 57 15.29 -6.15 5.52
CA TRP A 57 15.15 -7.38 4.71
C TRP A 57 15.85 -7.29 3.35
N ALA A 58 16.39 -6.12 2.98
CA ALA A 58 17.18 -6.00 1.76
C ALA A 58 18.43 -6.88 1.86
N SER A 59 18.64 -7.72 0.86
CA SER A 59 19.78 -8.65 0.83
C SER A 59 20.33 -8.80 -0.58
N GLY A 60 21.64 -9.05 -0.67
CA GLY A 60 22.33 -9.16 -1.95
C GLY A 60 22.26 -7.87 -2.77
N SER A 61 21.85 -8.00 -4.05
CA SER A 61 21.67 -6.89 -4.99
C SER A 61 20.29 -6.23 -4.92
N ASP A 62 19.37 -6.76 -4.11
CA ASP A 62 18.02 -6.22 -3.97
C ASP A 62 17.98 -5.21 -2.81
N LEU A 63 18.27 -3.95 -3.13
CA LEU A 63 18.28 -2.83 -2.19
C LEU A 63 16.98 -1.99 -2.24
N TYR A 64 16.00 -2.40 -3.04
CA TYR A 64 14.77 -1.64 -3.30
C TYR A 64 15.08 -0.18 -3.66
N ILE A 65 15.88 0.02 -4.71
CA ILE A 65 16.45 1.33 -5.03
C ILE A 65 15.44 2.31 -5.60
N ASP A 66 14.41 1.79 -6.29
CA ASP A 66 13.28 2.56 -6.77
C ASP A 66 12.37 2.86 -5.57
N ARG A 67 12.26 4.15 -5.20
CA ARG A 67 11.58 4.57 -3.97
C ARG A 67 10.61 5.73 -4.18
N ILE A 68 9.68 5.84 -3.24
CA ILE A 68 8.82 7.00 -3.01
C ILE A 68 8.84 7.36 -1.53
N LYS A 69 8.65 8.66 -1.24
CA LYS A 69 8.33 9.09 0.13
C LYS A 69 6.83 9.26 0.30
N PHE A 70 6.32 8.79 1.42
CA PHE A 70 4.92 8.90 1.76
C PHE A 70 4.76 9.15 3.26
N LYS A 71 3.63 9.73 3.63
CA LYS A 71 3.19 9.81 5.02
C LYS A 71 1.90 9.02 5.14
N ALA A 72 1.79 8.17 6.15
CA ALA A 72 0.59 7.39 6.39
C ALA A 72 0.26 7.32 7.88
N GLU A 73 -1.03 7.39 8.17
CA GLU A 73 -1.57 7.21 9.51
C GLU A 73 -1.96 5.75 9.69
N LYS A 74 -1.40 5.11 10.72
CA LYS A 74 -1.77 3.74 11.10
C LYS A 74 -3.22 3.72 11.54
N ILE A 75 -3.98 2.78 10.98
CA ILE A 75 -5.32 2.46 11.46
C ILE A 75 -5.14 1.73 12.80
N ASN A 76 -5.99 1.99 13.80
CA ASN A 76 -5.93 1.25 15.06
C ASN A 76 -6.01 -0.25 14.81
N ARG A 77 -5.28 -1.05 15.58
CA ARG A 77 -5.16 -2.49 15.34
C ARG A 77 -6.50 -3.25 15.41
N SER A 78 -7.41 -2.81 16.30
CA SER A 78 -8.78 -3.33 16.39
C SER A 78 -9.67 -2.90 15.22
N GLN A 79 -9.16 -2.01 14.36
CA GLN A 79 -9.90 -1.31 13.32
C GLN A 79 -9.28 -1.50 11.92
N GLU A 80 -8.18 -2.26 11.84
CA GLU A 80 -7.57 -2.67 10.58
C GLU A 80 -8.63 -3.29 9.67
N VAL A 81 -8.63 -2.87 8.41
CA VAL A 81 -9.62 -3.33 7.46
C VAL A 81 -9.20 -4.69 6.94
N ASP A 82 -9.98 -5.72 7.24
CA ASP A 82 -9.86 -7.03 6.59
C ASP A 82 -10.29 -6.88 5.12
N PHE A 83 -9.30 -6.95 4.23
CA PHE A 83 -9.50 -6.76 2.81
C PHE A 83 -10.36 -7.87 2.19
N ILE A 84 -10.42 -9.05 2.82
CA ILE A 84 -11.28 -10.14 2.38
C ILE A 84 -12.75 -9.70 2.34
N GLN A 85 -13.16 -8.84 3.28
CA GLN A 85 -14.53 -8.31 3.37
C GLN A 85 -14.87 -7.26 2.30
N LEU A 86 -13.85 -6.81 1.55
CA LEU A 86 -14.02 -5.82 0.49
C LEU A 86 -13.89 -6.44 -0.91
N LEU A 87 -13.52 -7.72 -1.04
CA LEU A 87 -13.14 -8.31 -2.33
C LEU A 87 -14.22 -8.17 -3.41
N ASP A 88 -15.49 -8.30 -3.04
CA ASP A 88 -16.65 -8.18 -3.92
C ASP A 88 -17.03 -6.72 -4.27
N LYS A 89 -16.51 -5.76 -3.50
CA LYS A 89 -16.71 -4.31 -3.71
C LYS A 89 -15.61 -3.67 -4.56
N MET A 90 -14.48 -4.37 -4.76
CA MET A 90 -13.33 -3.85 -5.48
C MET A 90 -13.46 -4.05 -6.98
N SER A 91 -13.57 -2.96 -7.73
CA SER A 91 -13.74 -2.96 -9.19
C SER A 91 -12.61 -3.65 -9.94
N PHE A 92 -11.40 -3.64 -9.37
CA PHE A 92 -10.23 -4.30 -9.95
C PHE A 92 -10.22 -5.82 -9.80
N ILE A 93 -11.11 -6.38 -8.96
CA ILE A 93 -11.25 -7.82 -8.73
C ILE A 93 -12.37 -8.34 -9.62
N LYS A 94 -12.00 -8.80 -10.81
CA LYS A 94 -12.96 -9.30 -11.80
C LYS A 94 -13.38 -10.76 -11.55
N ASN A 95 -12.56 -11.52 -10.82
CA ASN A 95 -12.81 -12.92 -10.52
C ASN A 95 -12.39 -13.24 -9.09
N LEU A 96 -13.38 -13.48 -8.22
CA LEU A 96 -13.19 -13.82 -6.81
C LEU A 96 -12.49 -15.17 -6.59
N ALA A 97 -12.42 -16.07 -7.57
CA ALA A 97 -11.66 -17.32 -7.42
C ALA A 97 -10.15 -17.10 -7.52
N TYR A 98 -9.70 -16.01 -8.13
CA TYR A 98 -8.29 -15.71 -8.40
C TYR A 98 -7.85 -14.35 -7.86
N TRP A 99 -8.56 -13.81 -6.85
CA TRP A 99 -8.30 -12.47 -6.32
C TRP A 99 -6.87 -12.27 -5.81
N ASN A 100 -6.28 -13.32 -5.23
CA ASN A 100 -4.95 -13.30 -4.62
C ASN A 100 -3.85 -12.95 -5.63
N VAL A 101 -4.03 -13.22 -6.91
CA VAL A 101 -3.04 -12.88 -7.96
C VAL A 101 -2.84 -11.38 -8.08
N HIS A 102 -3.84 -10.57 -7.71
CA HIS A 102 -3.76 -9.11 -7.74
C HIS A 102 -2.87 -8.52 -6.62
N PHE A 103 -2.47 -9.35 -5.65
CA PHE A 103 -1.66 -8.93 -4.49
C PHE A 103 -0.22 -9.48 -4.53
N ASN A 104 0.11 -10.29 -5.54
CA ASN A 104 1.45 -10.82 -5.72
C ASN A 104 2.42 -9.76 -6.30
N GLY A 105 2.95 -8.93 -5.40
CA GLY A 105 4.20 -8.19 -5.61
C GLY A 105 4.08 -6.83 -6.31
N SER A 106 2.98 -6.09 -6.13
CA SER A 106 2.90 -4.77 -6.74
C SER A 106 2.12 -3.74 -5.94
N VAL A 107 2.59 -2.49 -6.05
CA VAL A 107 1.73 -1.31 -6.00
C VAL A 107 0.72 -1.42 -7.14
N LYS A 108 -0.54 -1.09 -6.85
CA LYS A 108 -1.61 -1.14 -7.83
C LYS A 108 -2.37 0.17 -7.81
N GLU A 109 -2.57 0.75 -8.98
CA GLU A 109 -3.51 1.85 -9.14
C GLU A 109 -4.92 1.31 -9.00
N ILE A 110 -5.73 1.97 -8.18
CA ILE A 110 -7.12 1.63 -7.93
C ILE A 110 -8.02 2.80 -8.32
N SER A 111 -9.28 2.51 -8.61
CA SER A 111 -10.23 3.57 -8.93
C SER A 111 -10.52 4.44 -7.68
N LYS A 112 -10.99 5.67 -7.91
CA LYS A 112 -11.48 6.54 -6.83
C LYS A 112 -12.57 5.87 -5.99
N GLN A 113 -13.45 5.09 -6.62
CA GLN A 113 -14.53 4.37 -5.93
C GLN A 113 -13.99 3.28 -5.00
N ASP A 114 -12.97 2.54 -5.44
CA ASP A 114 -12.31 1.53 -4.60
C ASP A 114 -11.63 2.20 -3.39
N TRP A 115 -10.96 3.34 -3.62
CA TRP A 115 -10.38 4.14 -2.55
C TRP A 115 -11.42 4.59 -1.51
N GLU A 116 -12.54 5.16 -1.96
CA GLU A 116 -13.62 5.60 -1.07
C GLU A 116 -14.19 4.43 -0.25
N THR A 117 -14.31 3.25 -0.86
CA THR A 117 -14.74 2.02 -0.18
C THR A 117 -13.78 1.61 0.94
N ILE A 118 -12.46 1.68 0.68
CA ILE A 118 -11.42 1.39 1.67
C ILE A 118 -11.47 2.40 2.83
N VAL A 119 -11.58 3.70 2.52
CA VAL A 119 -11.66 4.76 3.53
C VAL A 119 -12.90 4.60 4.40
N ALA A 120 -14.06 4.31 3.81
CA ALA A 120 -15.30 4.06 4.54
C ALA A 120 -15.14 2.90 5.52
N ALA A 121 -14.61 1.77 5.06
CA ALA A 121 -14.34 0.60 5.91
C ALA A 121 -13.37 0.93 7.07
N SER A 122 -12.34 1.74 6.82
CA SER A 122 -11.39 2.16 7.86
C SER A 122 -11.98 3.12 8.89
N THR A 123 -13.06 3.82 8.54
CA THR A 123 -13.74 4.81 9.41
C THR A 123 -14.88 4.17 10.19
N GLU A 124 -15.61 3.22 9.61
CA GLU A 124 -16.66 2.46 10.30
C GLU A 124 -16.09 1.65 11.46
N SER A 125 -14.91 1.06 11.27
CA SER A 125 -14.18 0.42 12.35
C SER A 125 -13.84 1.36 13.51
N ARG A 126 -13.84 2.69 13.33
CA ARG A 126 -13.60 3.69 14.40
C ARG A 126 -14.75 3.85 15.39
N LYS A 127 -15.95 3.37 15.06
CA LYS A 127 -17.17 3.56 15.86
C LYS A 127 -17.59 2.34 16.68
N GLY A 128 -16.87 1.22 16.55
CA GLY A 128 -17.07 -0.01 17.32
C GLY A 128 -16.21 -0.07 18.57
#